data_AF-A0A2E4FN10-F1
#
_entry.id   AF-A0A2E4FN10-F1
#
_cell.length_a   1.000
_cell.length_b   1.000
_cell.length_c   1.000
_cell.angle_alpha   90.00
_cell.angle_beta   90.00
_cell.angle_gamma   90.00
#
_symmetry.space_group_name_H-M   'P 1'
#
loop_
_entity.id
_entity.type
_entity.pdbx_description
1 polymer ?
#
loop_
_entity_poly.entity_id
_entity_poly.type
_entity_poly.pdbx_seq_one_letter_code
_entity_poly.pdbx_strand_id
1 'polypeptide(L)'
;RHDAFFHQSDDEILAGYRADFHRVFGFELKPVWTQVNRLGMYAPVFHRGYENPPLRDAVLANVYCAGNYRTFPSIASTGTALVSGVDAGAAIVADHGGTSDLPEAIDGYRLASMPRA
;
A
#
# COMPACT_ATOMS: atom_id res chain seq x y z
N ARG A 1 2.29 17.05 -13.77
CA ARG A 1 3.40 16.81 -12.82
C ARG A 1 4.64 16.54 -13.67
N HIS A 2 5.55 17.50 -13.80
CA HIS A 2 6.79 17.35 -14.58
C HIS A 2 7.82 16.63 -13.71
N ASP A 3 7.74 15.31 -13.64
CA ASP A 3 8.73 14.52 -12.91
C ASP A 3 9.88 14.17 -13.87
N ALA A 4 10.98 14.90 -13.77
CA ALA A 4 12.14 14.74 -14.64
C ALA A 4 12.73 13.33 -14.57
N PHE A 5 12.65 12.66 -13.41
CA PHE A 5 13.15 11.30 -13.23
C PHE A 5 12.24 10.28 -13.95
N PHE A 6 10.92 10.46 -13.85
CA PHE A 6 9.95 9.56 -14.50
C PHE A 6 10.09 9.51 -16.03
N HIS A 7 10.63 10.58 -16.64
CA HIS A 7 10.84 10.70 -18.07
C HIS A 7 12.22 10.23 -18.57
N GLN A 8 13.13 9.85 -17.67
CA GLN A 8 14.41 9.27 -18.06
C GLN A 8 14.21 7.92 -18.75
N SER A 9 15.13 7.58 -19.67
CA SER A 9 15.22 6.25 -20.26
C SER A 9 15.61 5.20 -19.22
N ASP A 10 15.33 3.92 -19.50
CA ASP A 10 15.72 2.83 -18.60
C ASP A 10 17.23 2.78 -18.37
N ASP A 11 18.02 3.04 -19.41
CA ASP A 11 19.48 3.03 -19.35
C ASP A 11 20.02 4.13 -18.42
N GLU A 12 19.45 5.34 -18.49
CA GLU A 12 19.82 6.44 -17.59
C GLU A 12 19.51 6.12 -16.14
N ILE A 13 18.32 5.55 -15.86
CA ILE A 13 17.91 5.14 -14.52
C ILE A 13 18.86 4.05 -13.98
N LEU A 14 19.16 3.04 -14.80
CA LEU A 14 20.04 1.94 -14.41
C LEU A 14 21.48 2.39 -14.21
N ALA A 15 21.99 3.29 -15.04
CA ALA A 15 23.31 3.88 -14.88
C ALA A 15 23.43 4.66 -13.55
N GLY A 16 22.43 5.50 -13.25
CA GLY A 16 22.34 6.21 -11.98
C GLY A 16 22.30 5.27 -10.77
N TYR A 17 21.45 4.24 -10.82
CA TYR A 17 21.35 3.24 -9.76
C TYR A 17 22.67 2.50 -9.52
N ARG A 18 23.41 2.13 -10.57
CA ARG A 18 24.72 1.46 -10.44
C ARG A 18 25.77 2.37 -9.81
N ALA A 19 25.81 3.65 -10.21
CA ALA A 19 26.71 4.62 -9.63
C ALA A 19 26.44 4.83 -8.13
N ASP A 20 25.16 4.96 -7.76
CA ASP A 20 24.75 5.07 -6.36
C ASP A 20 25.04 3.79 -5.57
N PHE A 21 24.78 2.62 -6.15
CA PHE A 21 25.11 1.34 -5.52
C PHE A 21 26.60 1.25 -5.19
N HIS A 22 27.49 1.55 -6.16
CA HIS A 22 28.92 1.54 -5.93
C HIS A 22 29.35 2.55 -4.86
N ARG A 23 28.77 3.75 -4.89
CA ARG A 23 29.03 4.79 -3.90
C ARG A 23 28.65 4.37 -2.47
N VAL A 24 27.53 3.66 -2.30
CA VAL A 24 27.05 3.20 -0.99
C VAL A 24 27.78 1.95 -0.50
N PHE A 25 28.03 0.98 -1.39
CA PHE A 25 28.51 -0.35 -1.00
C PHE A 25 29.98 -0.64 -1.34
N GLY A 26 30.62 0.19 -2.17
CA GLY A 26 32.05 0.09 -2.50
C GLY A 26 32.42 -0.95 -3.55
N PHE A 27 31.44 -1.59 -4.23
CA PHE A 27 31.69 -2.57 -5.30
C PHE A 27 30.69 -2.45 -6.44
N GLU A 28 31.00 -3.08 -7.57
CA GLU A 28 30.15 -3.02 -8.76
C GLU A 28 28.94 -3.95 -8.67
N LEU A 29 27.76 -3.43 -8.98
CA LEU A 29 26.57 -4.25 -9.17
C LEU A 29 26.65 -5.00 -10.51
N LYS A 30 26.61 -6.33 -10.48
CA LYS A 30 26.61 -7.22 -11.66
C LYS A 30 25.30 -8.03 -11.74
N PRO A 31 24.19 -7.42 -12.16
CA PRO A 31 22.92 -8.11 -12.24
C PRO A 31 22.91 -9.06 -13.44
N VAL A 32 22.35 -10.26 -13.26
CA VAL A 32 22.10 -11.21 -14.36
C VAL A 32 20.92 -10.74 -15.22
N TRP A 33 19.99 -10.00 -14.63
CA TRP A 33 18.81 -9.45 -15.29
C TRP A 33 18.30 -8.19 -14.58
N THR A 34 17.67 -7.29 -15.33
CA THR A 34 17.08 -6.03 -14.83
C THR A 34 15.75 -5.73 -15.52
N GLN A 35 14.80 -5.17 -14.77
CA GLN A 35 13.55 -4.62 -15.30
C GLN A 35 13.18 -3.34 -14.55
N VAL A 36 12.85 -2.30 -15.30
CA VAL A 36 12.33 -1.04 -14.76
C VAL A 36 10.81 -1.04 -14.89
N ASN A 37 10.11 -0.83 -13.79
CA ASN A 37 8.65 -0.68 -13.77
C ASN A 37 8.30 0.76 -13.38
N ARG A 38 7.64 1.50 -14.28
CA ARG A 38 7.17 2.87 -14.01
C ARG A 38 5.73 2.85 -13.52
N LEU A 39 5.51 3.25 -12.28
CA LEU A 39 4.20 3.23 -11.62
C LEU A 39 3.78 4.66 -11.28
N GLY A 40 2.96 5.27 -12.14
CA GLY A 40 2.58 6.69 -12.02
C GLY A 40 1.77 7.04 -10.76
N MET A 41 1.04 6.08 -10.21
CA MET A 41 0.25 6.22 -8.97
C MET A 41 0.63 5.14 -7.95
N TYR A 42 1.93 4.93 -7.74
CA TYR A 42 2.44 3.85 -6.89
C TYR A 42 1.94 3.93 -5.44
N ALA A 43 1.91 5.14 -4.87
CA ALA A 43 1.51 5.36 -3.48
C ALA A 43 0.56 6.55 -3.38
N PRO A 44 -0.36 6.54 -2.39
CA PRO A 44 -1.15 7.71 -2.04
C PRO A 44 -0.27 8.92 -1.74
N VAL A 45 -0.64 10.07 -2.30
CA VAL A 45 -0.04 11.35 -1.94
C VAL A 45 -1.06 12.11 -1.10
N PHE A 46 -0.88 12.08 0.22
CA PHE A 46 -1.72 12.82 1.14
C PHE A 46 -1.29 14.29 1.16
N HIS A 47 -2.15 15.18 0.71
CA HIS A 47 -1.92 16.62 0.80
C HIS A 47 -2.38 17.17 2.15
N ARG A 48 -1.99 18.39 2.48
CA ARG A 48 -2.52 19.09 3.65
C ARG A 48 -4.03 19.26 3.50
N GLY A 49 -4.78 18.82 4.50
CA GLY A 49 -6.25 18.81 4.46
C GLY A 49 -6.85 17.62 3.73
N TYR A 50 -6.08 16.56 3.46
CA TYR A 50 -6.64 15.31 2.99
C TYR A 50 -7.60 14.72 4.05
N GLU A 51 -8.80 14.36 3.62
CA GLU A 51 -9.79 13.68 4.43
C GLU A 51 -9.98 12.26 3.90
N ASN A 52 -10.04 11.29 4.80
CA ASN A 52 -10.34 9.92 4.41
C ASN A 52 -11.73 9.86 3.78
N PRO A 53 -11.90 9.16 2.65
CA PRO A 53 -13.22 8.80 2.17
C PRO A 53 -14.02 8.12 3.30
N PRO A 54 -15.33 8.37 3.40
CA PRO A 54 -16.15 7.67 4.39
C PRO A 54 -16.19 6.17 4.08
N LEU A 55 -16.43 5.35 5.12
CA LEU A 55 -16.59 3.90 4.97
C LEU A 55 -17.74 3.54 4.02
N ARG A 56 -18.85 4.30 4.10
CA ARG A 56 -20.03 4.19 3.24
C ARG A 56 -20.12 5.45 2.38
N ASP A 57 -20.44 5.29 1.11
CA ASP A 57 -20.76 6.44 0.28
C ASP A 57 -22.04 7.13 0.80
N ALA A 58 -22.04 8.47 0.80
CA ALA A 58 -23.14 9.25 1.35
C ALA A 58 -24.40 9.27 0.45
N VAL A 59 -24.26 8.92 -0.83
CA VAL A 59 -25.33 8.96 -1.83
C VAL A 59 -25.69 7.55 -2.29
N LEU A 60 -24.69 6.69 -2.48
CA LEU A 60 -24.85 5.33 -3.00
C LEU A 60 -24.88 4.30 -1.86
N ALA A 61 -26.08 3.91 -1.44
CA ALA A 61 -26.31 3.05 -0.26
C ALA A 61 -25.62 1.67 -0.31
N ASN A 62 -25.20 1.21 -1.49
CA ASN A 62 -24.52 -0.07 -1.70
C ASN A 62 -23.03 0.07 -2.04
N VAL A 63 -22.43 1.24 -1.81
CA VAL A 63 -21.01 1.50 -2.09
C VAL A 63 -20.24 1.71 -0.79
N TYR A 64 -19.12 1.00 -0.67
CA TYR A 64 -18.24 1.00 0.49
C TYR A 64 -16.81 1.27 0.05
N CYS A 65 -16.10 2.16 0.76
CA CYS A 65 -14.73 2.50 0.44
C CYS A 65 -13.74 1.69 1.29
N ALA A 66 -12.72 1.13 0.66
CA ALA A 66 -11.65 0.40 1.31
C ALA A 66 -10.29 0.68 0.67
N GLY A 67 -9.22 0.40 1.41
CA GLY A 67 -7.84 0.50 0.94
C GLY A 67 -7.07 1.68 1.53
N ASN A 68 -5.84 1.89 1.04
CA ASN A 68 -4.88 2.80 1.66
C ASN A 68 -5.26 4.29 1.65
N TYR A 69 -6.20 4.69 0.81
CA TYR A 69 -6.70 6.06 0.81
C TYR A 69 -7.68 6.34 1.98
N ARG A 70 -8.15 5.31 2.70
CA ARG A 70 -9.16 5.47 3.77
C ARG A 70 -8.60 5.48 5.18
N THR A 71 -7.28 5.36 5.34
CA THR A 71 -6.65 5.08 6.64
C THR A 71 -5.66 6.13 7.11
N PHE A 72 -5.58 7.32 6.48
CA PHE A 72 -4.72 8.41 6.94
C PHE A 72 -5.07 8.82 8.40
N PRO A 73 -4.10 9.09 9.30
CA PRO A 73 -2.65 9.22 9.10
C PRO A 73 -1.85 7.92 9.19
N SER A 74 -2.50 6.76 9.15
CA SER A 74 -1.80 5.47 9.24
C SER A 74 -0.85 5.26 8.05
N ILE A 75 0.21 4.49 8.28
CA ILE A 75 1.17 4.10 7.24
C ILE A 75 0.43 3.33 6.14
N ALA A 76 0.41 3.86 4.92
CA ALA A 76 -0.11 3.15 3.75
C ALA A 76 0.71 1.87 3.54
N SER A 77 0.12 0.74 3.91
CA SER A 77 0.75 -0.57 3.95
C SER A 77 -0.25 -1.65 3.54
N THR A 78 0.25 -2.85 3.23
CA THR A 78 -0.62 -4.01 3.01
C THR A 78 -1.53 -4.27 4.22
N GLY A 79 -1.01 -4.10 5.44
CA GLY A 79 -1.77 -4.29 6.67
C GLY A 79 -2.94 -3.30 6.80
N THR A 80 -2.71 -2.01 6.57
CA THR A 80 -3.79 -1.01 6.64
C THR A 80 -4.82 -1.17 5.53
N ALA A 81 -4.40 -1.55 4.32
CA ALA A 81 -5.32 -1.87 3.24
C ALA A 81 -6.20 -3.08 3.59
N LEU A 82 -5.62 -4.11 4.20
CA LEU A 82 -6.34 -5.30 4.66
C LEU A 82 -7.38 -4.94 5.72
N VAL A 83 -6.98 -4.24 6.78
CA VAL A 83 -7.88 -3.82 7.87
C VAL A 83 -9.03 -2.98 7.32
N SER A 84 -8.75 -2.00 6.45
CA SER A 84 -9.80 -1.20 5.81
C SER A 84 -10.77 -2.05 4.98
N GLY A 85 -10.28 -3.11 4.32
CA GLY A 85 -11.12 -4.08 3.62
C GLY A 85 -12.00 -4.90 4.56
N VAL A 86 -11.46 -5.34 5.70
CA VAL A 86 -12.21 -6.04 6.74
C VAL A 86 -13.33 -5.15 7.30
N ASP A 87 -13.04 -3.88 7.60
CA ASP A 87 -14.06 -2.92 8.05
C ASP A 87 -15.19 -2.77 7.02
N ALA A 88 -14.84 -2.70 5.74
CA ALA A 88 -15.83 -2.60 4.66
C ALA A 88 -16.67 -3.87 4.55
N GLY A 89 -16.05 -5.06 4.64
CA GLY A 89 -16.75 -6.33 4.65
C GLY A 89 -17.71 -6.45 5.85
N ALA A 90 -17.26 -6.09 7.05
CA ALA A 90 -18.07 -6.11 8.25
C ALA A 90 -19.28 -5.16 8.14
N ALA A 91 -19.08 -3.97 7.57
CA ALA A 91 -20.14 -3.01 7.31
C ALA A 91 -21.18 -3.55 6.30
N ILE A 92 -20.73 -4.18 5.22
CA ILE A 92 -21.63 -4.81 4.23
C ILE A 92 -22.48 -5.89 4.89
N VAL A 93 -21.87 -6.77 5.70
CA VAL A 93 -22.57 -7.87 6.38
C VAL A 93 -23.60 -7.32 7.36
N ALA A 94 -23.24 -6.31 8.16
CA ALA A 94 -24.12 -5.67 9.12
C ALA A 94 -25.33 -5.00 8.43
N ASP A 95 -25.12 -4.31 7.32
CA ASP A 95 -26.19 -3.62 6.58
C ASP A 95 -27.18 -4.60 5.94
N HIS A 96 -26.81 -5.88 5.80
CA HIS A 96 -27.71 -6.97 5.36
C HIS A 96 -28.23 -7.83 6.52
N GLY A 97 -28.11 -7.35 7.76
CA GLY A 97 -28.64 -8.03 8.96
C GLY A 97 -27.81 -9.21 9.45
N GLY A 98 -26.58 -9.36 8.96
CA GLY A 98 -25.65 -10.40 9.41
C GLY A 98 -24.65 -9.92 10.47
N THR A 99 -23.81 -10.84 10.91
CA THR A 99 -22.67 -10.59 11.80
C THR A 99 -21.45 -11.36 11.32
N SER A 100 -20.25 -10.85 11.54
CA SER A 100 -18.98 -11.54 11.27
C SER A 100 -18.07 -11.42 12.48
N ASP A 101 -17.40 -12.51 12.84
CA ASP A 101 -16.37 -12.59 13.89
C ASP A 101 -14.95 -12.33 13.36
N LEU A 102 -14.83 -12.06 12.05
CA LEU A 102 -13.54 -11.89 11.39
C LEU A 102 -12.72 -10.73 11.96
N PRO A 103 -13.30 -9.53 12.26
CA PRO A 103 -12.55 -8.46 12.91
C PRO A 103 -11.94 -8.92 14.25
N GLU A 104 -12.73 -9.56 15.10
CA GLU A 104 -12.28 -10.06 16.40
C GLU A 104 -11.24 -11.17 16.27
N ALA A 105 -11.41 -12.07 15.30
CA ALA A 105 -10.46 -13.14 15.02
C ALA A 105 -9.09 -12.59 14.58
N ILE A 106 -9.07 -11.51 13.80
CA ILE A 106 -7.83 -10.84 13.36
C ILE A 106 -7.14 -10.16 14.54
N ASP A 107 -7.86 -9.40 15.36
CA ASP A 107 -7.31 -8.74 16.54
C ASP A 107 -6.74 -9.73 17.58
N GLY A 108 -7.39 -10.90 17.68
CA GLY A 108 -6.97 -12.01 18.53
C GLY A 108 -5.80 -12.81 17.96
N TYR A 109 -5.48 -12.68 16.67
CA TYR A 109 -4.45 -13.50 16.03
C TYR A 109 -3.07 -13.21 16.62
N ARG A 110 -2.33 -14.28 16.93
CA ARG A 110 -0.94 -14.22 17.36
C ARG A 110 -0.13 -15.16 16.48
N LEU A 111 0.96 -14.65 15.91
CA LEU A 111 1.90 -15.49 15.18
C LEU A 111 2.46 -16.55 16.16
N ALA A 112 2.39 -17.82 15.78
CA ALA A 112 3.10 -18.86 16.51
C ALA A 112 4.58 -18.47 16.55
N SER A 113 5.23 -18.59 17.71
CA SER A 113 6.65 -18.28 17.85
C SER A 113 7.43 -19.06 16.80
N MET A 114 8.20 -18.36 15.95
CA MET A 114 9.11 -19.02 15.03
C MET A 114 10.05 -19.93 15.83
N PRO A 115 10.28 -21.18 15.41
CA PRO A 115 11.36 -21.99 15.96
C PRO A 115 12.65 -21.18 15.87
N ARG A 116 13.42 -21.11 16.97
CA ARG A 116 14.76 -20.53 16.91
C ARG A 116 15.57 -21.35 15.91
N ALA A 117 16.16 -20.66 14.93
CA ALA A 117 17.11 -21.24 13.98
C ALA A 117 18.38 -21.71 14.71
#